data_AF-A0A1G9WNP7-F1
#
_entry.id   AF-A0A1G9WNP7-F1
#
_cell.length_a   1.000
_cell.length_b   1.000
_cell.length_c   1.000
_cell.angle_alpha   90.00
_cell.angle_beta   90.00
_cell.angle_gamma   90.00
#
_symmetry.space_group_name_H-M   'P 1'
#
loop_
_entity.id
_entity.type
_entity.pdbx_description
1 polymer ?
#
loop_
_entity_poly.entity_id
_entity_poly.type
_entity_poly.pdbx_seq_one_letter_code
_entity_poly.pdbx_strand_id
1 'polypeptide(L)'
;MNTREEIGKRIYELRRYFKITQNELCEGICTQAYISKIENGSLAIAADILFQIAERLGVDINYFYDSSYNSRIDYSLEVELLARELVERDDYDALNQLIIREEKTPLMENKKFKQFILWHKSLCKRFLGRDFPTALKLLDEALALFNTSSKVRSEREIQILINKANVYVDIEEYNQAIKYYKEADSYIKKLPYLYDKSLIIMVHYNLARTNLLNEDYERAIKYAEDGILQCKKQQSFYGFGQLYFVMGIANKKSGRLIEALEMFNRAKPIFEIIDNSTLYTNTVKAIEDVENELVETT
;
A
#
# COMPACT_ATOMS: atom_id res chain seq x y z
N MET A 1 -13.15 -30.36 -1.86
CA MET A 1 -11.88 -31.01 -2.25
C MET A 1 -10.80 -30.39 -1.39
N ASN A 2 -9.92 -31.18 -0.79
CA ASN A 2 -8.83 -30.63 0.03
C ASN A 2 -7.82 -29.95 -0.92
N THR A 3 -7.24 -28.79 -0.55
CA THR A 3 -6.22 -28.07 -1.34
C THR A 3 -5.09 -28.99 -1.83
N ARG A 4 -4.76 -30.02 -1.04
CA ARG A 4 -3.78 -31.06 -1.41
C ARG A 4 -4.20 -31.91 -2.61
N GLU A 5 -5.46 -32.31 -2.66
CA GLU A 5 -6.02 -33.10 -3.77
C GLU A 5 -6.08 -32.26 -5.05
N GLU A 6 -6.29 -30.95 -4.92
CA GLU A 6 -6.39 -30.02 -6.04
C GLU A 6 -5.03 -29.77 -6.71
N ILE A 7 -3.97 -29.57 -5.93
CA ILE A 7 -2.59 -29.44 -6.45
C ILE A 7 -2.19 -30.72 -7.20
N GLY A 8 -2.41 -31.89 -6.59
CA GLY A 8 -2.09 -33.17 -7.21
C GLY A 8 -2.81 -33.39 -8.54
N LYS A 9 -4.09 -33.04 -8.59
CA LYS A 9 -4.90 -33.13 -9.82
C LYS A 9 -4.37 -32.23 -10.93
N ARG A 10 -3.97 -31.00 -10.63
CA ARG A 10 -3.43 -30.08 -11.65
C ARG A 10 -2.07 -30.51 -12.19
N ILE A 11 -1.20 -31.03 -11.32
CA ILE A 11 0.07 -31.65 -11.75
C ILE A 11 -0.24 -32.78 -12.74
N TYR A 12 -1.20 -33.65 -12.41
CA TYR A 12 -1.63 -34.72 -13.30
C TYR A 12 -2.15 -34.18 -14.63
N GLU A 13 -3.08 -33.22 -14.63
CA GLU A 13 -3.69 -32.65 -15.84
C GLU A 13 -2.65 -32.02 -16.76
N LEU A 14 -1.77 -31.19 -16.20
CA LEU A 14 -0.74 -30.49 -16.97
C LEU A 14 0.30 -31.47 -17.53
N ARG A 15 0.70 -32.47 -16.74
CA ARG A 15 1.58 -33.55 -17.21
C ARG A 15 0.96 -34.31 -18.39
N ARG A 16 -0.33 -34.62 -18.32
CA ARG A 16 -1.06 -35.32 -19.39
C ARG A 16 -1.22 -34.44 -20.64
N TYR A 17 -1.45 -33.15 -20.46
CA TYR A 17 -1.48 -32.18 -21.56
C TYR A 17 -0.17 -32.15 -22.33
N PHE A 18 0.98 -32.09 -21.64
CA PHE A 18 2.31 -32.15 -22.25
C PHE A 18 2.75 -33.56 -22.68
N LYS A 19 1.93 -34.58 -22.43
CA LYS A 19 2.16 -35.98 -22.80
C LYS A 19 3.47 -36.58 -22.24
N ILE A 20 3.92 -36.11 -21.08
CA ILE A 20 5.09 -36.68 -20.39
C ILE A 20 4.68 -37.72 -19.33
N THR A 21 5.57 -38.65 -19.03
CA THR A 21 5.42 -39.68 -18.01
C THR A 21 5.75 -39.15 -16.61
N GLN A 22 5.32 -39.87 -15.57
CA GLN A 22 5.69 -39.51 -14.19
C GLN A 22 7.21 -39.61 -13.95
N ASN A 23 7.89 -40.54 -14.64
CA ASN A 23 9.36 -40.67 -14.60
C ASN A 23 10.04 -39.43 -15.17
N GLU A 24 9.61 -38.96 -16.35
CA GLU A 24 10.16 -37.75 -16.98
C GLU A 24 9.89 -36.48 -16.15
N LEU A 25 8.71 -36.42 -15.53
CA LEU A 25 8.36 -35.31 -14.64
C LEU A 25 9.23 -35.31 -13.37
N CYS A 26 9.50 -36.47 -12.77
CA CYS A 26 10.21 -36.56 -11.50
C CYS A 26 11.74 -36.60 -11.63
N GLU A 27 12.27 -36.76 -12.85
CA GLU A 27 13.70 -36.95 -13.10
C GLU A 27 14.55 -35.82 -12.49
N GLY A 28 15.50 -36.20 -11.61
CA GLY A 28 16.37 -35.27 -10.91
C GLY A 28 15.71 -34.47 -9.77
N ILE A 29 14.41 -34.70 -9.51
CA ILE A 29 13.63 -33.97 -8.50
C ILE A 29 13.19 -34.90 -7.36
N CYS A 30 12.51 -36.00 -7.68
CA CYS A 30 11.98 -36.94 -6.69
C CYS A 30 11.73 -38.33 -7.31
N THR A 31 11.14 -39.25 -6.55
CA THR A 31 10.82 -40.60 -7.05
C THR A 31 9.49 -40.62 -7.80
N GLN A 32 9.36 -41.51 -8.79
CA GLN A 32 8.09 -41.68 -9.52
C GLN A 32 6.94 -42.11 -8.60
N ALA A 33 7.23 -42.96 -7.61
CA ALA A 33 6.25 -43.34 -6.59
C ALA A 33 5.76 -42.13 -5.77
N TYR A 34 6.61 -41.13 -5.54
CA TYR A 34 6.24 -39.88 -4.87
C TYR A 34 5.28 -39.05 -5.73
N ILE A 35 5.58 -38.85 -7.02
CA ILE A 35 4.66 -38.18 -7.95
C ILE A 35 3.34 -38.92 -8.07
N SER A 36 3.35 -40.25 -8.16
CA SER A 36 2.11 -41.04 -8.22
C SER A 36 1.21 -40.81 -7.00
N LYS A 37 1.79 -40.70 -5.80
CA LYS A 37 1.05 -40.42 -4.56
C LYS A 37 0.59 -38.97 -4.43
N ILE A 38 1.28 -38.04 -5.07
CA ILE A 38 0.83 -36.64 -5.15
C ILE A 38 -0.35 -36.53 -6.11
N GLU A 39 -0.22 -37.08 -7.33
CA GLU A 39 -1.25 -36.99 -8.37
C GLU A 39 -2.58 -37.63 -7.95
N ASN A 40 -2.53 -38.67 -7.10
CA ASN A 40 -3.73 -39.31 -6.56
C ASN A 40 -4.25 -38.71 -5.24
N GLY A 41 -3.65 -37.61 -4.76
CA GLY A 41 -4.06 -36.89 -3.55
C GLY A 41 -3.72 -37.58 -2.23
N SER A 42 -3.02 -38.72 -2.23
CA SER A 42 -2.65 -39.47 -1.02
C SER A 42 -1.45 -38.90 -0.26
N LEU A 43 -0.71 -37.97 -0.87
CA LEU A 43 0.48 -37.36 -0.27
C LEU A 43 0.56 -35.86 -0.57
N ALA A 44 0.88 -35.07 0.44
CA ALA A 44 1.18 -33.65 0.27
C ALA A 44 2.57 -33.47 -0.36
N ILE A 45 2.68 -32.50 -1.26
CA ILE A 45 3.95 -32.11 -1.89
C ILE A 45 4.64 -31.04 -1.04
N ALA A 46 5.97 -31.13 -0.90
CA ALA A 46 6.79 -30.09 -0.30
C ALA A 46 6.94 -28.89 -1.26
N ALA A 47 7.05 -27.68 -0.72
CA ALA A 47 7.02 -26.44 -1.53
C ALA A 47 8.20 -26.32 -2.51
N ASP A 48 9.39 -26.76 -2.11
CA ASP A 48 10.60 -26.83 -2.93
C ASP A 48 10.47 -27.83 -4.09
N ILE A 49 9.81 -28.97 -3.85
CA ILE A 49 9.51 -29.95 -4.90
C ILE A 49 8.45 -29.41 -5.85
N LEU A 50 7.40 -28.76 -5.33
CA LEU A 50 6.37 -28.13 -6.15
C LEU A 50 6.96 -27.03 -7.05
N PHE A 51 7.90 -26.24 -6.55
CA PHE A 51 8.63 -25.24 -7.33
C PHE A 51 9.39 -25.87 -8.51
N GLN A 52 10.18 -26.92 -8.26
CA GLN A 52 10.93 -27.62 -9.31
C GLN A 52 10.02 -28.29 -10.35
N ILE A 53 8.88 -28.82 -9.89
CA ILE A 53 7.85 -29.38 -10.77
C ILE A 53 7.21 -28.29 -11.64
N ALA A 54 6.99 -27.09 -11.09
CA ALA A 54 6.50 -25.93 -11.84
C ALA A 54 7.47 -25.52 -12.95
N GLU A 55 8.77 -25.41 -12.62
CA GLU A 55 9.82 -25.13 -13.61
C GLU A 55 9.86 -26.19 -14.71
N ARG A 56 9.77 -27.48 -14.36
CA ARG A 56 9.75 -28.59 -15.33
C ARG A 56 8.55 -28.53 -16.26
N LEU A 57 7.39 -28.12 -15.76
CA LEU A 57 6.15 -27.98 -16.51
C LEU A 57 6.03 -26.62 -17.21
N GLY A 58 7.01 -25.73 -17.04
CA GLY A 58 7.05 -24.43 -17.69
C GLY A 58 5.97 -23.45 -17.22
N VAL A 59 5.50 -23.58 -15.99
CA VAL A 59 4.47 -22.72 -15.39
C VAL A 59 4.96 -22.03 -14.13
N ASP A 60 4.37 -20.88 -13.80
CA ASP A 60 4.60 -20.23 -12.52
C ASP A 60 4.05 -21.12 -11.37
N ILE A 61 4.72 -21.13 -10.21
CA ILE A 61 4.28 -21.98 -9.08
C ILE A 61 2.85 -21.63 -8.64
N ASN A 62 2.42 -20.39 -8.82
CA ASN A 62 1.06 -19.97 -8.54
C ASN A 62 0.06 -20.79 -9.36
N TYR A 63 0.36 -21.29 -10.56
CA TYR A 63 -0.53 -22.13 -11.38
C TYR A 63 -1.16 -23.32 -10.59
N PHE A 64 -0.42 -23.93 -9.67
CA PHE A 64 -0.91 -25.06 -8.87
C PHE A 64 -1.79 -24.63 -7.70
N TYR A 65 -1.74 -23.36 -7.32
CA TYR A 65 -2.61 -22.71 -6.35
C TYR A 65 -3.77 -21.96 -7.02
N ASP A 66 -3.54 -21.51 -8.26
CA ASP A 66 -4.38 -20.64 -9.06
C ASP A 66 -5.44 -21.47 -9.79
N SER A 67 -6.44 -21.84 -9.02
CA SER A 67 -7.69 -22.29 -9.58
C SER A 67 -8.30 -21.06 -10.20
N SER A 68 -8.69 -21.07 -11.46
CA SER A 68 -9.82 -20.26 -11.91
C SER A 68 -11.16 -20.61 -11.18
N TYR A 69 -11.10 -21.16 -9.96
CA TYR A 69 -12.11 -22.00 -9.30
C TYR A 69 -11.96 -22.15 -7.76
N ASN A 70 -11.18 -21.31 -7.08
CA ASN A 70 -11.43 -21.00 -5.68
C ASN A 70 -12.17 -19.69 -5.74
N SER A 71 -13.45 -19.75 -6.10
CA SER A 71 -14.29 -18.57 -6.34
C SER A 71 -14.22 -17.53 -5.22
N ARG A 72 -13.86 -17.94 -4.00
CA ARG A 72 -13.69 -17.08 -2.83
C ARG A 72 -12.36 -16.30 -2.80
N ILE A 73 -11.25 -16.85 -3.30
CA ILE A 73 -9.94 -16.17 -3.30
C ILE A 73 -9.92 -15.11 -4.41
N ASP A 74 -10.32 -15.48 -5.63
CA ASP A 74 -10.43 -14.55 -6.77
C ASP A 74 -11.39 -13.41 -6.45
N TYR A 75 -12.57 -13.73 -5.91
CA TYR A 75 -13.54 -12.72 -5.51
C TYR A 75 -13.02 -11.79 -4.41
N SER A 76 -12.27 -12.31 -3.42
CA SER A 76 -11.69 -11.46 -2.38
C SER A 76 -10.67 -10.47 -2.96
N LEU A 77 -9.86 -10.90 -3.93
CA LEU A 77 -8.90 -10.03 -4.61
C LEU A 77 -9.60 -8.99 -5.49
N GLU A 78 -10.64 -9.39 -6.24
CA GLU A 78 -11.47 -8.47 -7.02
C GLU A 78 -12.08 -7.37 -6.14
N VAL A 79 -12.62 -7.74 -4.98
CA VAL A 79 -13.13 -6.79 -3.99
C VAL A 79 -12.01 -5.86 -3.50
N GLU A 80 -10.83 -6.39 -3.19
CA GLU A 80 -9.71 -5.56 -2.72
C GLU A 80 -9.24 -4.58 -3.81
N LEU A 81 -9.18 -5.00 -5.07
CA LEU A 81 -8.79 -4.16 -6.20
C LEU A 81 -9.81 -3.06 -6.45
N LEU A 82 -11.10 -3.40 -6.49
CA LEU A 82 -12.18 -2.44 -6.64
C LEU A 82 -12.18 -1.42 -5.48
N ALA A 83 -12.00 -1.88 -4.24
CA ALA A 83 -11.93 -0.98 -3.09
C ALA A 83 -10.76 0.01 -3.19
N ARG A 84 -9.59 -0.43 -3.67
CA ARG A 84 -8.43 0.46 -3.90
C ARG A 84 -8.70 1.47 -5.01
N GLU A 85 -9.30 1.05 -6.12
CA GLU A 85 -9.69 1.93 -7.22
C GLU A 85 -10.68 3.02 -6.76
N LEU A 86 -11.64 2.66 -5.91
CA LEU A 86 -12.60 3.60 -5.33
C LEU A 86 -11.92 4.61 -4.40
N VAL A 87 -10.94 4.17 -3.59
CA VAL A 87 -10.12 5.07 -2.75
C VAL A 87 -9.29 6.02 -3.62
N GLU A 88 -8.68 5.54 -4.70
CA GLU A 88 -7.89 6.37 -5.62
C GLU A 88 -8.72 7.45 -6.32
N ARG A 89 -10.02 7.21 -6.51
CA ARG A 89 -10.97 8.17 -7.08
C ARG A 89 -11.71 9.02 -6.05
N ASP A 90 -11.37 8.87 -4.77
CA ASP A 90 -12.09 9.48 -3.64
C ASP A 90 -13.62 9.18 -3.61
N ASP A 91 -14.06 8.07 -4.22
CA ASP A 91 -15.47 7.63 -4.23
C ASP A 91 -15.80 6.81 -2.98
N TYR A 92 -15.83 7.50 -1.84
CA TYR A 92 -16.07 6.87 -0.55
C TYR A 92 -17.51 6.38 -0.37
N ASP A 93 -18.47 6.93 -1.12
CA ASP A 93 -19.87 6.49 -1.13
C ASP A 93 -20.01 5.10 -1.76
N ALA A 94 -19.45 4.89 -2.95
CA ALA A 94 -19.41 3.57 -3.58
C ALA A 94 -18.57 2.58 -2.76
N LEU A 95 -17.46 3.03 -2.17
CA LEU A 95 -16.67 2.20 -1.25
C LEU A 95 -17.52 1.73 -0.07
N ASN A 96 -18.30 2.62 0.54
CA ASN A 96 -19.16 2.27 1.68
C ASN A 96 -20.24 1.25 1.29
N GLN A 97 -20.82 1.36 0.09
CA GLN A 97 -21.77 0.38 -0.44
C GLN A 97 -21.10 -1.00 -0.64
N LEU A 98 -19.89 -1.02 -1.21
CA LEU A 98 -19.08 -2.23 -1.36
C LEU A 98 -18.84 -2.87 0.02
N ILE A 99 -18.35 -2.12 0.99
CA ILE A 99 -18.07 -2.63 2.35
C ILE A 99 -19.34 -3.21 3.00
N ILE A 100 -20.48 -2.52 2.95
CA ILE A 100 -21.74 -3.02 3.53
C ILE A 100 -22.19 -4.34 2.90
N ARG A 101 -21.95 -4.52 1.59
CA ARG A 101 -22.21 -5.77 0.88
C ARG A 101 -21.29 -6.87 1.37
N GLU A 102 -19.99 -6.61 1.42
CA GLU A 102 -18.97 -7.61 1.75
C GLU A 102 -19.00 -8.07 3.21
N GLU A 103 -19.40 -7.20 4.13
CA GLU A 103 -19.55 -7.55 5.56
C GLU A 103 -20.58 -8.66 5.80
N LYS A 104 -21.50 -8.90 4.86
CA LYS A 104 -22.53 -9.94 4.94
C LYS A 104 -22.07 -11.27 4.33
N THR A 105 -20.89 -11.32 3.74
CA THR A 105 -20.39 -12.51 3.04
C THR A 105 -19.64 -13.46 3.99
N PRO A 106 -19.60 -14.77 3.69
CA PRO A 106 -18.78 -15.72 4.45
C PRO A 106 -17.27 -15.40 4.43
N LEU A 107 -16.79 -14.52 3.53
CA LEU A 107 -15.38 -14.12 3.50
C LEU A 107 -14.92 -13.42 4.78
N MET A 108 -15.84 -12.85 5.55
CA MET A 108 -15.53 -12.21 6.83
C MET A 108 -14.98 -13.17 7.90
N GLU A 109 -15.12 -14.48 7.71
CA GLU A 109 -14.44 -15.49 8.53
C GLU A 109 -12.92 -15.53 8.28
N ASN A 110 -12.48 -15.12 7.09
CA ASN A 110 -11.06 -14.98 6.77
C ASN A 110 -10.48 -13.72 7.41
N LYS A 111 -9.53 -13.90 8.34
CA LYS A 111 -8.91 -12.78 9.07
C LYS A 111 -8.23 -11.74 8.18
N LYS A 112 -7.60 -12.15 7.07
CA LYS A 112 -6.94 -11.21 6.14
C LYS A 112 -7.96 -10.35 5.43
N PHE A 113 -9.03 -10.96 4.92
CA PHE A 113 -10.13 -10.23 4.28
C PHE A 113 -10.83 -9.31 5.27
N LYS A 114 -11.16 -9.82 6.47
CA LYS A 114 -11.74 -9.02 7.55
C LYS A 114 -10.88 -7.80 7.92
N GLN A 115 -9.57 -7.97 8.04
CA GLN A 115 -8.65 -6.85 8.28
C GLN A 115 -8.74 -5.79 7.18
N PHE A 116 -8.77 -6.21 5.90
CA PHE A 116 -8.90 -5.30 4.77
C PHE A 116 -10.23 -4.54 4.81
N ILE A 117 -11.34 -5.24 5.06
CA ILE A 117 -12.68 -4.65 5.15
C ILE A 117 -12.77 -3.65 6.30
N LEU A 118 -12.28 -3.98 7.50
CA LEU A 118 -12.28 -3.05 8.64
C LEU A 118 -11.45 -1.79 8.37
N TRP A 119 -10.28 -1.95 7.73
CA TRP A 119 -9.46 -0.82 7.31
C TRP A 119 -10.21 0.09 6.34
N HIS A 120 -10.81 -0.43 5.27
CA HIS A 120 -11.52 0.39 4.29
C HIS A 120 -12.81 0.98 4.87
N LYS A 121 -13.49 0.26 5.77
CA LYS A 121 -14.62 0.80 6.54
C LYS A 121 -14.23 2.01 7.37
N SER A 122 -13.03 2.02 7.95
CA SER A 122 -12.52 3.18 8.68
C SER A 122 -12.37 4.42 7.78
N LEU A 123 -12.01 4.22 6.50
CA LEU A 123 -11.90 5.30 5.52
C LEU A 123 -13.29 5.88 5.25
N CYS A 124 -14.31 5.04 5.06
CA CYS A 124 -15.69 5.51 4.92
C CYS A 124 -16.15 6.32 6.14
N LYS A 125 -15.84 5.86 7.36
CA LYS A 125 -16.16 6.60 8.60
C LYS A 125 -15.45 7.94 8.69
N ARG A 126 -14.18 7.98 8.29
CA ARG A 126 -13.34 9.18 8.24
C ARG A 126 -13.88 10.21 7.24
N PHE A 127 -14.15 9.81 6.00
CA PHE A 127 -14.44 10.73 4.91
C PHE A 127 -15.92 11.10 4.75
N LEU A 128 -16.86 10.15 4.92
CA LEU A 128 -18.29 10.44 4.77
C LEU A 128 -18.92 11.01 6.04
N GLY A 129 -18.56 10.45 7.19
CA GLY A 129 -19.21 10.77 8.47
C GLY A 129 -18.40 11.68 9.38
N ARG A 130 -17.10 11.88 9.10
CA ARG A 130 -16.12 12.46 10.04
C ARG A 130 -16.20 11.85 11.45
N ASP A 131 -16.55 10.56 11.50
CA ASP A 131 -16.66 9.77 12.73
C ASP A 131 -15.29 9.19 13.07
N PHE A 132 -14.40 10.08 13.50
CA PHE A 132 -13.01 9.75 13.81
C PHE A 132 -12.84 8.73 14.95
N PRO A 133 -13.63 8.77 16.05
CA PRO A 133 -13.55 7.75 17.09
C PRO A 133 -13.84 6.34 16.56
N THR A 134 -14.88 6.17 15.74
CA THR A 134 -15.18 4.88 15.13
C THR A 134 -14.11 4.48 14.12
N ALA A 135 -13.58 5.42 13.33
CA ALA A 135 -12.49 5.14 12.40
C ALA A 135 -11.24 4.61 13.13
N LEU A 136 -10.82 5.25 14.23
CA LEU A 136 -9.69 4.79 15.06
C LEU A 136 -9.94 3.40 15.64
N LYS A 137 -11.15 3.16 16.18
CA LYS A 137 -11.53 1.84 16.73
C LYS A 137 -11.43 0.74 15.66
N LEU A 138 -11.95 0.99 14.46
CA LEU A 138 -11.90 0.03 13.34
C LEU A 138 -10.46 -0.27 12.90
N LEU A 139 -9.58 0.75 12.86
CA LEU A 139 -8.16 0.59 12.56
C LEU A 139 -7.44 -0.25 13.62
N ASP A 140 -7.76 -0.03 14.90
CA ASP A 140 -7.22 -0.82 16.01
C ASP A 140 -7.70 -2.27 15.97
N GLU A 141 -8.97 -2.52 15.68
CA GLU A 141 -9.49 -3.86 15.43
C GLU A 141 -8.80 -4.53 14.23
N ALA A 142 -8.57 -3.79 13.14
CA ALA A 142 -7.86 -4.29 11.96
C ALA A 142 -6.41 -4.68 12.30
N LEU A 143 -5.68 -3.86 13.06
CA LEU A 143 -4.33 -4.17 13.52
C LEU A 143 -4.30 -5.36 14.49
N ALA A 144 -5.34 -5.57 15.29
CA ALA A 144 -5.41 -6.70 16.21
C ALA A 144 -5.62 -8.06 15.51
N LEU A 145 -6.17 -8.08 14.29
CA LEU A 145 -6.45 -9.32 13.55
C LEU A 145 -5.20 -10.02 13.01
N PHE A 146 -4.13 -9.27 12.78
CA PHE A 146 -2.88 -9.77 12.23
C PHE A 146 -1.74 -8.98 12.85
N ASN A 147 -0.89 -9.66 13.63
CA ASN A 147 0.35 -9.10 14.15
C ASN A 147 1.49 -9.93 13.54
N THR A 148 2.12 -9.45 12.48
CA THR A 148 3.25 -10.15 11.81
C THR A 148 4.42 -10.40 12.78
N SER A 149 4.50 -9.63 13.86
CA SER A 149 4.98 -9.93 15.22
C SER A 149 5.03 -8.58 15.96
N SER A 150 5.45 -8.53 17.22
CA SER A 150 5.74 -7.23 17.87
C SER A 150 6.94 -6.50 17.24
N LYS A 151 7.75 -7.18 16.42
CA LYS A 151 9.01 -6.64 15.87
C LYS A 151 8.93 -6.26 14.39
N VAL A 152 7.97 -6.80 13.64
CA VAL A 152 7.83 -6.63 12.19
C VAL A 152 6.36 -6.46 11.83
N ARG A 153 6.07 -5.55 10.90
CA ARG A 153 4.75 -5.32 10.32
C ARG A 153 4.82 -5.53 8.81
N SER A 154 3.77 -6.11 8.24
CA SER A 154 3.54 -6.19 6.79
C SER A 154 3.24 -4.81 6.21
N GLU A 155 3.37 -4.67 4.89
CA GLU A 155 2.99 -3.43 4.18
C GLU A 155 1.54 -3.02 4.44
N ARG A 156 0.63 -3.98 4.53
CA ARG A 156 -0.78 -3.73 4.89
C ARG A 156 -0.89 -3.14 6.31
N GLU A 157 -0.22 -3.72 7.30
CA GLU A 157 -0.22 -3.17 8.66
C GLU A 157 0.40 -1.77 8.71
N ILE A 158 1.42 -1.50 7.89
CA ILE A 158 2.02 -0.17 7.75
C ILE A 158 1.02 0.82 7.14
N GLN A 159 0.31 0.45 6.07
CA GLN A 159 -0.74 1.28 5.47
C GLN A 159 -1.89 1.56 6.45
N ILE A 160 -2.27 0.59 7.28
CA ILE A 160 -3.26 0.79 8.35
C ILE A 160 -2.74 1.78 9.40
N LEU A 161 -1.47 1.67 9.82
CA LEU A 161 -0.83 2.63 10.73
C LEU A 161 -0.77 4.05 10.15
N ILE A 162 -0.46 4.19 8.86
CA ILE A 162 -0.47 5.48 8.15
C ILE A 162 -1.88 6.08 8.16
N ASN A 163 -2.92 5.26 7.90
CA ASN A 163 -4.29 5.73 7.96
C ASN A 163 -4.74 6.10 9.39
N LYS A 164 -4.25 5.39 10.40
CA LYS A 164 -4.45 5.77 11.80
C LYS A 164 -3.82 7.13 12.10
N ALA A 165 -2.58 7.35 11.67
CA ALA A 165 -1.91 8.64 11.80
C ALA A 165 -2.65 9.75 11.05
N ASN A 166 -3.18 9.49 9.86
CA ASN A 166 -4.01 10.42 9.11
C ASN A 166 -5.27 10.85 9.89
N VAL A 167 -5.94 9.93 10.60
CA VAL A 167 -7.08 10.28 11.45
C VAL A 167 -6.65 11.18 12.61
N TYR A 168 -5.47 10.94 13.21
CA TYR A 168 -4.92 11.86 14.22
C TYR A 168 -4.62 13.25 13.67
N VAL A 169 -4.20 13.36 12.40
CA VAL A 169 -4.08 14.67 11.74
C VAL A 169 -5.43 15.37 11.63
N ASP A 170 -6.50 14.65 11.27
CA ASP A 170 -7.83 15.24 11.09
C ASP A 170 -8.46 15.76 12.39
N ILE A 171 -8.05 15.21 13.53
CA ILE A 171 -8.44 15.69 14.88
C ILE A 171 -7.38 16.60 15.52
N GLU A 172 -6.41 17.07 14.73
CA GLU A 172 -5.37 18.04 15.12
C GLU A 172 -4.40 17.54 16.22
N GLU A 173 -4.36 16.22 16.45
CA GLU A 173 -3.45 15.56 17.38
C GLU A 173 -2.11 15.24 16.68
N TYR A 174 -1.42 16.29 16.23
CA TYR A 174 -0.25 16.19 15.35
C TYR A 174 0.91 15.39 15.96
N ASN A 175 1.17 15.54 17.26
CA ASN A 175 2.24 14.80 17.94
C ASN A 175 1.98 13.28 17.89
N GLN A 176 0.72 12.88 18.04
CA GLN A 176 0.33 11.48 17.98
C GLN A 176 0.40 10.94 16.55
N ALA A 177 0.00 11.74 15.56
CA ALA A 177 0.17 11.40 14.15
C ALA A 177 1.66 11.20 13.79
N ILE A 178 2.53 12.14 14.18
CA ILE A 178 4.00 12.06 13.96
C ILE A 178 4.57 10.78 14.58
N LYS A 179 4.13 10.41 15.78
CA LYS A 179 4.56 9.16 16.44
C LYS A 179 4.25 7.94 15.56
N TYR A 180 3.02 7.83 15.06
CA TYR A 180 2.62 6.69 14.23
C TYR A 180 3.29 6.69 12.84
N TYR A 181 3.50 7.85 12.21
CA TYR A 181 4.26 7.89 10.96
C TYR A 181 5.74 7.50 11.16
N LYS A 182 6.38 7.91 12.26
CA LYS A 182 7.74 7.47 12.60
C LYS A 182 7.79 5.96 12.86
N GLU A 183 6.76 5.41 13.48
CA GLU A 183 6.64 3.96 13.67
C GLU A 183 6.54 3.24 12.32
N ALA A 184 5.68 3.74 11.41
CA ALA A 184 5.56 3.25 10.03
C ALA A 184 6.90 3.30 9.27
N ASP A 185 7.61 4.43 9.29
CA ASP A 185 8.95 4.59 8.69
C ASP A 185 9.95 3.56 9.24
N SER A 186 9.97 3.36 10.56
CA SER A 186 10.82 2.35 11.21
C SER A 186 10.49 0.93 10.74
N TYR A 187 9.22 0.58 10.55
CA TYR A 187 8.85 -0.74 10.02
C TYR A 187 9.25 -0.89 8.55
N ILE A 188 9.04 0.13 7.72
CA ILE A 188 9.46 0.11 6.31
C ILE A 188 10.96 -0.16 6.20
N LYS A 189 11.79 0.52 7.00
CA LYS A 189 13.25 0.34 7.02
C LYS A 189 13.71 -1.06 7.45
N LYS A 190 12.86 -1.81 8.14
CA LYS A 190 13.13 -3.20 8.60
C LYS A 190 12.67 -4.25 7.60
N LEU A 191 11.86 -3.89 6.60
CA LEU A 191 11.41 -4.84 5.59
C LEU A 191 12.58 -5.26 4.70
N PRO A 192 12.78 -6.57 4.46
CA PRO A 192 13.83 -7.04 3.55
C PRO A 192 13.54 -6.65 2.10
N TYR A 193 12.26 -6.53 1.75
CA TYR A 193 11.78 -6.12 0.46
C TYR A 193 10.48 -5.33 0.62
N LEU A 194 10.36 -4.23 -0.12
CA LEU A 194 9.19 -3.36 -0.17
C LEU A 194 8.60 -3.43 -1.59
N TYR A 195 7.43 -4.06 -1.72
CA TYR A 195 6.69 -4.19 -2.98
C TYR A 195 6.16 -2.83 -3.42
N ASP A 196 5.43 -2.13 -2.55
CA ASP A 196 4.98 -0.78 -2.82
C ASP A 196 6.01 0.26 -2.37
N LYS A 197 6.89 0.64 -3.31
CA LYS A 197 7.92 1.66 -3.07
C LYS A 197 7.36 3.07 -2.85
N SER A 198 6.09 3.33 -3.19
CA SER A 198 5.46 4.64 -2.93
C SER A 198 5.24 4.88 -1.44
N LEU A 199 5.18 3.81 -0.64
CA LEU A 199 4.87 3.85 0.79
C LEU A 199 5.86 4.70 1.59
N ILE A 200 7.17 4.62 1.28
CA ILE A 200 8.18 5.44 1.95
C ILE A 200 8.03 6.93 1.60
N ILE A 201 7.66 7.24 0.35
CA ILE A 201 7.42 8.61 -0.10
C ILE A 201 6.18 9.16 0.61
N MET A 202 5.12 8.37 0.68
CA MET A 202 3.88 8.74 1.37
C MET A 202 4.12 9.04 2.86
N VAL A 203 4.91 8.23 3.56
CA VAL A 203 5.26 8.46 4.98
C VAL A 203 6.06 9.74 5.15
N HIS A 204 7.08 9.98 4.31
CA HIS A 204 7.86 11.22 4.38
C HIS A 204 7.04 12.46 4.05
N TYR A 205 6.17 12.40 3.03
CA TYR A 205 5.24 13.48 2.72
C TYR A 205 4.29 13.78 3.90
N ASN A 206 3.71 12.75 4.50
CA ASN A 206 2.82 12.93 5.64
C ASN A 206 3.56 13.46 6.87
N LEU A 207 4.78 12.99 7.15
CA LEU A 207 5.62 13.57 8.20
C LEU A 207 5.92 15.05 7.93
N ALA A 208 6.30 15.41 6.69
CA ALA A 208 6.58 16.78 6.32
C ALA A 208 5.35 17.68 6.52
N ARG A 209 4.21 17.27 5.96
CA ARG A 209 2.93 17.99 6.09
C ARG A 209 2.47 18.10 7.54
N THR A 210 2.57 17.05 8.35
CA THR A 210 2.14 17.11 9.75
C THR A 210 3.09 17.95 10.61
N ASN A 211 4.40 17.95 10.36
CA ASN A 211 5.31 18.87 11.06
C ASN A 211 5.06 20.33 10.65
N LEU A 212 4.71 20.58 9.38
CA LEU A 212 4.28 21.91 8.92
C LEU A 212 3.03 22.40 9.67
N LEU A 213 2.01 21.53 9.80
CA LEU A 213 0.80 21.84 10.57
C LEU A 213 1.08 22.04 12.06
N ASN A 214 2.09 21.35 12.58
CA ASN A 214 2.57 21.48 13.96
C ASN A 214 3.60 22.61 14.14
N GLU A 215 3.75 23.49 13.14
CA GLU A 215 4.66 24.65 13.11
C GLU A 215 6.15 24.33 13.30
N ASP A 216 6.55 23.05 13.17
CA ASP A 216 7.94 22.60 13.20
C ASP A 216 8.50 22.61 11.76
N TYR A 217 8.75 23.82 11.25
CA TYR A 217 9.13 24.06 9.86
C TYR A 217 10.46 23.38 9.47
N GLU A 218 11.43 23.32 10.39
CA GLU A 218 12.72 22.66 10.13
C GLU A 218 12.56 21.15 9.95
N ARG A 219 11.74 20.49 10.79
CA ARG A 219 11.45 19.07 10.58
C ARG A 219 10.60 18.84 9.34
N ALA A 220 9.68 19.74 9.03
CA ALA A 220 8.89 19.66 7.81
C ALA A 220 9.79 19.64 6.56
N ILE A 221 10.76 20.55 6.50
CA ILE A 221 11.76 20.63 5.42
C ILE A 221 12.59 19.34 5.37
N LYS A 222 13.15 18.90 6.50
CA LYS A 222 13.96 17.68 6.55
C LYS A 222 13.22 16.44 6.02
N TYR A 223 11.98 16.24 6.46
CA TYR A 223 11.20 15.09 5.99
C TYR A 223 10.82 15.21 4.51
N ALA A 224 10.59 16.43 4.02
CA ALA A 224 10.32 16.63 2.61
C ALA A 224 11.56 16.35 1.74
N GLU A 225 12.75 16.74 2.18
CA GLU A 225 14.03 16.40 1.55
C GLU A 225 14.26 14.88 1.48
N ASP A 226 14.02 14.18 2.60
CA ASP A 226 14.09 12.72 2.66
C ASP A 226 13.11 12.06 1.67
N GLY A 227 11.90 12.61 1.53
CA GLY A 227 10.91 12.18 0.54
C GLY A 227 11.38 12.40 -0.90
N ILE A 228 11.89 13.60 -1.21
CA ILE A 228 12.40 13.97 -2.53
C ILE A 228 13.56 13.07 -2.95
N LEU A 229 14.45 12.71 -2.02
CA LEU A 229 15.52 11.77 -2.28
C LEU A 229 14.98 10.40 -2.73
N GLN A 230 13.89 9.93 -2.11
CA GLN A 230 13.23 8.69 -2.52
C GLN A 230 12.57 8.82 -3.89
N CYS A 231 11.85 9.92 -4.17
CA CYS A 231 11.27 10.17 -5.49
C CYS A 231 12.35 10.10 -6.59
N LYS A 232 13.50 10.76 -6.38
CA LYS A 232 14.63 10.75 -7.32
C LYS A 232 15.24 9.37 -7.51
N LYS A 233 15.49 8.64 -6.41
CA LYS A 233 16.03 7.27 -6.46
C LYS A 233 15.11 6.30 -7.21
N GLN A 234 13.81 6.48 -7.08
CA GLN A 234 12.79 5.64 -7.70
C GLN A 234 12.35 6.14 -9.09
N GLN A 235 12.82 7.30 -9.53
CA GLN A 235 12.35 8.00 -10.73
C GLN A 235 10.81 8.16 -10.75
N SER A 236 10.24 8.48 -9.59
CA SER A 236 8.78 8.56 -9.39
C SER A 236 8.31 10.00 -9.22
N PHE A 237 7.25 10.37 -9.95
CA PHE A 237 6.53 11.63 -9.74
C PHE A 237 5.53 11.57 -8.59
N TYR A 238 5.25 10.38 -8.04
CA TYR A 238 4.33 10.22 -6.91
C TYR A 238 4.80 11.05 -5.72
N GLY A 239 3.95 11.96 -5.23
CA GLY A 239 4.24 12.85 -4.10
C GLY A 239 5.32 13.91 -4.36
N PHE A 240 5.98 13.91 -5.52
CA PHE A 240 7.20 14.68 -5.74
C PHE A 240 6.94 16.20 -5.76
N GLY A 241 5.91 16.64 -6.48
CA GLY A 241 5.50 18.05 -6.49
C GLY A 241 4.99 18.49 -5.11
N GLN A 242 4.23 17.63 -4.43
CA GLN A 242 3.67 17.92 -3.10
C GLN A 242 4.78 18.12 -2.04
N LEU A 243 5.86 17.35 -2.10
CA LEU A 243 7.01 17.51 -1.19
C LEU A 243 7.69 18.87 -1.39
N TYR A 244 7.95 19.28 -2.63
CA TYR A 244 8.47 20.62 -2.91
C TYR A 244 7.50 21.71 -2.47
N PHE A 245 6.20 21.53 -2.70
CA PHE A 245 5.20 22.49 -2.26
C PHE A 245 5.19 22.65 -0.73
N VAL A 246 5.23 21.55 0.04
CA VAL A 246 5.34 21.59 1.51
C VAL A 246 6.62 22.30 1.96
N MET A 247 7.76 22.05 1.30
CA MET A 247 9.00 22.79 1.58
C MET A 247 8.88 24.28 1.30
N GLY A 248 8.21 24.66 0.21
CA GLY A 248 7.95 26.05 -0.13
C GLY A 248 7.15 26.77 0.95
N ILE A 249 6.06 26.15 1.42
CA ILE A 249 5.24 26.71 2.51
C ILE A 249 6.05 26.81 3.81
N ALA A 250 6.82 25.78 4.16
CA ALA A 250 7.66 25.77 5.36
C ALA A 250 8.73 26.88 5.33
N ASN A 251 9.39 27.07 4.19
CA ASN A 251 10.37 28.16 4.02
C ASN A 251 9.70 29.53 4.09
N LYS A 252 8.56 29.72 3.43
CA LYS A 252 7.79 30.97 3.48
C LYS A 252 7.42 31.32 4.93
N LYS A 253 6.85 30.36 5.67
CA LYS A 253 6.50 30.52 7.09
C LYS A 253 7.70 30.78 8.00
N SER A 254 8.90 30.39 7.57
CA SER A 254 10.16 30.67 8.27
C SER A 254 10.82 31.99 7.86
N GLY A 255 10.18 32.80 7.01
CA GLY A 255 10.73 34.05 6.48
C GLY A 255 11.78 33.88 5.37
N ARG A 256 12.02 32.64 4.92
CA ARG A 256 12.97 32.28 3.86
C ARG A 256 12.30 32.37 2.49
N LEU A 257 12.00 33.60 2.06
CA LEU A 257 11.19 33.85 0.87
C LEU A 257 11.87 33.39 -0.44
N ILE A 258 13.19 33.57 -0.56
CA ILE A 258 13.94 33.15 -1.75
C ILE A 258 13.90 31.62 -1.90
N GLU A 259 14.16 30.91 -0.81
CA GLU A 259 14.10 29.44 -0.77
C GLU A 259 12.68 28.93 -1.02
N ALA A 260 11.66 29.62 -0.49
CA ALA A 260 10.26 29.28 -0.75
C ALA A 260 9.93 29.36 -2.25
N LEU A 261 10.32 30.47 -2.89
CA LEU A 261 10.13 30.70 -4.31
C LEU A 261 10.83 29.63 -5.17
N GLU A 262 12.06 29.25 -4.80
CA GLU A 262 12.77 28.17 -5.49
C GLU A 262 11.99 26.85 -5.41
N MET A 263 11.47 26.50 -4.23
CA MET A 263 10.75 25.24 -4.05
C MET A 263 9.41 25.22 -4.80
N PHE A 264 8.66 26.33 -4.82
CA PHE A 264 7.43 26.42 -5.60
C PHE A 264 7.70 26.31 -7.11
N ASN A 265 8.76 26.94 -7.61
CA ASN A 265 9.16 26.83 -9.01
C ASN A 265 9.58 25.40 -9.41
N ARG A 266 10.09 24.59 -8.45
CA ARG A 266 10.33 23.16 -8.66
C ARG A 266 9.04 22.33 -8.64
N ALA A 267 8.04 22.70 -7.84
CA ALA A 267 6.76 22.00 -7.73
C ALA A 267 5.86 22.22 -8.96
N LYS A 268 5.82 23.45 -9.48
CA LYS A 268 4.93 23.87 -10.58
C LYS A 268 4.99 22.96 -11.83
N PRO A 269 6.15 22.71 -12.47
CA PRO A 269 6.19 21.88 -13.67
C PRO A 269 5.81 20.42 -13.39
N ILE A 270 6.02 19.93 -12.17
CA ILE A 270 5.60 18.57 -11.81
C ILE A 270 4.07 18.49 -11.81
N PHE A 271 3.39 19.47 -11.20
CA PHE A 271 1.92 19.50 -11.19
C PHE A 271 1.30 19.67 -12.57
N GLU A 272 1.98 20.38 -13.46
CA GLU A 272 1.60 20.46 -14.88
C GLU A 272 1.72 19.10 -15.58
N ILE A 273 2.85 18.39 -15.41
CA ILE A 273 3.09 17.08 -16.03
C ILE A 273 2.10 16.00 -15.57
N ILE A 274 1.65 16.05 -14.31
CA ILE A 274 0.70 15.08 -13.76
C ILE A 274 -0.76 15.52 -13.88
N ASP A 275 -1.04 16.58 -14.64
CA ASP A 275 -2.37 17.14 -14.88
C ASP A 275 -3.15 17.49 -13.59
N ASN A 276 -2.45 17.88 -12.51
CA ASN A 276 -3.08 18.29 -11.26
C ASN A 276 -3.34 19.81 -11.24
N SER A 277 -4.40 20.23 -11.92
CA SER A 277 -4.78 21.63 -12.12
C SER A 277 -4.98 22.40 -10.80
N THR A 278 -5.53 21.74 -9.77
CA THR A 278 -5.73 22.33 -8.45
C THR A 278 -4.40 22.68 -7.78
N LEU A 279 -3.46 21.73 -7.70
CA LEU A 279 -2.16 21.99 -7.09
C LEU A 279 -1.29 22.92 -7.94
N TYR A 280 -1.40 22.85 -9.27
CA TYR A 280 -0.77 23.81 -10.16
C TYR A 280 -1.23 25.24 -9.85
N THR A 281 -2.55 25.47 -9.80
CA THR A 281 -3.14 26.79 -9.51
C THR A 281 -2.72 27.30 -8.13
N ASN A 282 -2.74 26.43 -7.11
CA ASN A 282 -2.29 26.78 -5.77
C ASN A 282 -0.80 27.16 -5.74
N THR A 283 0.03 26.50 -6.56
CA THR A 283 1.46 26.80 -6.66
C THR A 283 1.71 28.13 -7.35
N VAL A 284 0.97 28.44 -8.42
CA VAL A 284 1.07 29.76 -9.09
C VAL A 284 0.73 30.89 -8.13
N LYS A 285 -0.37 30.77 -7.37
CA LYS A 285 -0.74 31.76 -6.35
C LYS A 285 0.34 31.91 -5.28
N ALA A 286 0.89 30.79 -4.79
CA ALA A 286 1.95 30.82 -3.79
C ALA A 286 3.23 31.52 -4.30
N ILE A 287 3.55 31.39 -5.58
CA ILE A 287 4.66 32.11 -6.23
C ILE A 287 4.37 33.62 -6.24
N GLU A 288 3.21 34.03 -6.75
CA GLU A 288 2.80 35.44 -6.83
C GLU A 288 2.81 36.10 -5.44
N ASP A 289 2.29 35.40 -4.42
CA ASP A 289 2.30 35.88 -3.03
C ASP A 289 3.72 36.15 -2.51
N VAL A 290 4.65 35.23 -2.76
CA VAL A 290 6.06 35.38 -2.32
C VAL A 290 6.77 36.49 -3.09
N GLU A 291 6.51 36.64 -4.39
CA GLU A 291 7.08 37.71 -5.21
C GLU A 291 6.61 39.09 -4.72
N ASN A 292 5.33 39.24 -4.36
CA ASN A 292 4.81 40.48 -3.78
C ASN A 292 5.46 40.79 -2.43
N GLU A 293 5.58 39.80 -1.53
CA GLU A 293 6.24 39.97 -0.23
C GLU A 293 7.72 40.37 -0.36
N LEU A 294 8.42 39.86 -1.38
CA LEU A 294 9.80 40.25 -1.69
C LEU A 294 9.89 41.72 -2.15
N VAL A 295 8.94 42.19 -2.96
CA VAL A 295 8.90 43.59 -3.41
C VAL A 295 8.63 44.55 -2.24
N GLU A 296 7.75 44.17 -1.30
CA GLU A 296 7.44 45.00 -0.12
C GLU A 296 8.58 45.10 0.89
N THR A 297 9.52 44.14 0.86
CA THR A 297 10.67 44.08 1.78
C THR A 297 11.95 44.71 1.23
N THR A 298 11.92 45.21 -0.02
CA THR A 298 13.06 45.84 -0.71
C THR A 298 12.91 47.37 -0.77
#